data_AF-A0A378VZM8-F1
#
_entry.id   AF-A0A378VZM8-F1
#
_cell.length_a   1.000
_cell.length_b   1.000
_cell.length_c   1.000
_cell.angle_alpha   90.00
_cell.angle_beta   90.00
_cell.angle_gamma   90.00
#
_symmetry.space_group_name_H-M   'P 1'
#
loop_
_entity.id
_entity.type
_entity.pdbx_description
1 polymer ?
#
loop_
_entity_poly.entity_id
_entity_poly.type
_entity_poly.pdbx_seq_one_letter_code
_entity_poly.pdbx_strand_id
1 'polypeptide(L)'
;MNNLIPEHLAAYAHSDNLQIEGGHRCFSLSCQGRDTFHIRYYGEPFDGLITDTDKAPVKIVAVEAVSGDEIVLFDGAEHGYNAMFCDKYSQNQKQNRTLTDLDEYTYRVPIHLYYNIDYEDEYEDFVNSEGQVP
;
A
#
# COMPACT_ATOMS: atom_id res chain seq x y z
N MET A 1 -0.17 -4.88 20.66
CA MET A 1 -1.34 -4.03 20.30
C MET A 1 -1.54 -4.24 18.81
N ASN A 2 -2.58 -4.96 18.41
CA ASN A 2 -2.85 -5.29 17.01
C ASN A 2 -3.10 -4.00 16.23
N ASN A 3 -2.10 -3.55 15.47
CA ASN A 3 -2.26 -2.39 14.62
C ASN A 3 -3.00 -2.85 13.36
N LEU A 4 -4.30 -2.54 13.30
CA LEU A 4 -5.22 -2.95 12.22
C LEU A 4 -5.04 -2.11 10.94
N ILE A 5 -4.17 -1.10 10.99
CA ILE A 5 -3.82 -0.15 9.92
C ILE A 5 -2.29 -0.04 9.89
N PRO A 6 -1.64 0.02 8.69
CA PRO A 6 -0.23 0.32 8.57
C PRO A 6 0.14 1.60 9.32
N GLU A 7 1.23 1.55 10.08
CA GLU A 7 1.62 2.64 10.98
C GLU A 7 1.74 3.99 10.26
N HIS A 8 2.28 4.00 9.04
CA HIS A 8 2.43 5.21 8.23
C HIS A 8 1.10 5.80 7.73
N LEU A 9 0.01 5.03 7.73
CA LEU A 9 -1.32 5.48 7.32
C LEU A 9 -2.25 5.78 8.51
N ALA A 10 -1.87 5.37 9.73
CA ALA A 10 -2.74 5.46 10.90
C ALA A 10 -3.21 6.89 11.19
N ALA A 11 -2.37 7.90 10.97
CA ALA A 11 -2.71 9.30 11.17
C ALA A 11 -3.70 9.87 10.14
N TYR A 12 -3.88 9.18 9.01
CA TYR A 12 -4.70 9.63 7.87
C TYR A 12 -5.96 8.80 7.68
N ALA A 13 -6.14 7.74 8.49
CA ALA A 13 -7.33 6.94 8.44
C ALA A 13 -8.51 7.70 9.06
N HIS A 14 -9.54 7.97 8.26
CA HIS A 14 -10.78 8.52 8.78
C HIS A 14 -11.50 7.45 9.62
N SER A 15 -11.31 7.49 10.94
CA SER A 15 -11.69 6.43 11.89
C SER A 15 -13.16 6.01 11.80
N ASP A 16 -14.06 6.95 11.48
CA ASP A 16 -15.50 6.70 11.41
C ASP A 16 -15.92 5.77 10.25
N ASN A 17 -15.02 5.48 9.31
CA ASN A 17 -15.26 4.63 8.14
C ASN A 17 -14.45 3.33 8.16
N LEU A 18 -13.83 2.97 9.29
CA LEU A 18 -13.08 1.71 9.37
C LEU A 18 -14.04 0.51 9.35
N GLN A 19 -13.99 -0.26 8.27
CA GLN A 19 -14.72 -1.52 8.13
C GLN A 19 -13.76 -2.69 8.36
N ILE A 20 -14.25 -3.69 9.08
CA ILE A 20 -13.48 -4.88 9.49
C ILE A 20 -14.33 -6.12 9.22
N GLU A 21 -13.95 -6.94 8.24
CA GLU A 21 -14.62 -8.20 7.91
C GLU A 21 -13.55 -9.20 7.42
N GLY A 22 -13.54 -10.44 7.94
CA GLY A 22 -12.71 -11.56 7.47
C GLY A 22 -11.37 -11.19 6.80
N GLY A 23 -10.34 -10.83 7.58
CA GLY A 23 -9.01 -10.46 7.06
C GLY A 23 -8.93 -9.17 6.21
N HIS A 24 -10.06 -8.62 5.78
CA HIS A 24 -10.18 -7.38 5.01
C HIS A 24 -10.42 -6.17 5.93
N ARG A 25 -9.75 -5.06 5.64
CA ARG A 25 -9.94 -3.77 6.30
C ARG A 25 -10.12 -2.71 5.24
N CYS A 26 -11.04 -1.77 5.46
CA CYS A 26 -11.21 -0.63 4.56
C CYS A 26 -11.38 0.67 5.35
N PHE A 27 -10.77 1.76 4.89
CA PHE A 27 -10.98 3.10 5.42
C PHE A 27 -10.78 4.16 4.33
N SER A 28 -11.34 5.35 4.54
CA SER A 28 -11.12 6.51 3.66
C SER A 28 -9.94 7.35 4.16
N LEU A 29 -9.13 7.85 3.23
CA LEU A 29 -8.03 8.77 3.54
C LEU A 29 -8.56 10.17 3.88
N SER A 30 -8.02 10.80 4.92
CA SER A 30 -8.26 12.19 5.29
C SER A 30 -7.00 12.85 5.84
N CYS A 31 -6.76 14.10 5.48
CA CYS A 31 -5.64 14.90 5.96
C CYS A 31 -6.18 16.22 6.51
N GLN A 32 -6.04 16.43 7.82
CA GLN A 32 -6.49 17.66 8.50
C GLN A 32 -7.98 17.99 8.19
N GLY A 33 -8.82 16.96 8.11
CA GLY A 33 -10.25 17.10 7.82
C GLY A 33 -10.61 17.25 6.33
N ARG A 34 -9.65 17.11 5.42
CA ARG A 34 -9.84 17.17 3.96
C ARG A 34 -9.65 15.79 3.34
N ASP A 35 -10.47 15.45 2.34
CA ASP A 35 -10.59 14.10 1.78
C ASP A 35 -10.34 14.03 0.27
N THR A 36 -9.79 15.10 -0.32
CA THR A 36 -9.51 15.21 -1.76
C THR A 36 -8.03 15.33 -2.04
N PHE A 37 -7.51 14.47 -2.92
CA PHE A 37 -6.08 14.34 -3.18
C PHE A 37 -5.78 14.27 -4.68
N HIS A 38 -4.71 14.93 -5.12
CA HIS A 38 -4.05 14.56 -6.37
C HIS A 38 -3.24 13.28 -6.16
N ILE A 39 -3.12 12.44 -7.19
CA ILE A 39 -2.29 11.24 -7.13
C ILE A 39 -1.01 11.49 -7.91
N ARG A 40 0.11 11.15 -7.27
CA ARG A 40 1.45 11.17 -7.86
C ARG A 40 2.07 9.81 -7.75
N TYR A 41 2.85 9.43 -8.74
CA TYR A 41 3.49 8.12 -8.76
C TYR A 41 4.88 8.13 -9.37
N TYR A 42 5.70 7.18 -8.93
CA TYR A 42 6.86 6.69 -9.66
C TYR A 42 6.56 5.26 -10.09
N GLY A 43 6.72 4.96 -11.37
CA GLY A 43 6.41 3.66 -11.96
C GLY A 43 6.17 3.78 -13.46
N GLU A 44 5.83 2.67 -14.10
CA GLU A 44 5.46 2.62 -15.51
C GLU A 44 3.98 2.26 -15.68
N PRO A 45 3.21 2.99 -16.50
CA PRO A 45 1.86 2.58 -16.85
C PRO A 45 1.89 1.30 -17.69
N PHE A 46 1.20 0.26 -17.22
CA PHE A 46 1.05 -0.99 -17.95
C PHE A 46 -0.36 -1.56 -17.70
N ASP A 47 -1.12 -1.74 -18.78
CA ASP A 47 -2.47 -2.33 -18.76
C ASP A 47 -3.43 -1.69 -17.72
N GLY A 48 -3.44 -0.35 -17.66
CA GLY A 48 -4.28 0.39 -16.72
C GLY A 48 -3.78 0.40 -15.26
N LEU A 49 -2.60 -0.15 -14.99
CA LEU A 49 -1.95 -0.17 -13.69
C LEU A 49 -0.65 0.64 -13.71
N ILE A 50 -0.15 1.01 -12.53
CA ILE A 50 1.20 1.56 -12.36
C ILE A 50 2.07 0.43 -11.80
N THR A 51 3.11 0.05 -12.54
CA THR A 51 4.01 -1.04 -12.20
C THR A 51 5.40 -0.54 -11.82
N ASP A 52 6.21 -1.45 -11.30
CA ASP A 52 7.63 -1.21 -11.06
C ASP A 52 8.35 -0.79 -12.34
N THR A 53 9.50 -0.12 -12.17
CA THR A 53 10.44 0.17 -13.25
C THR A 53 11.60 -0.82 -13.22
N ASP A 54 12.47 -0.77 -14.23
CA ASP A 54 13.74 -1.50 -14.23
C ASP A 54 14.71 -1.07 -13.11
N LYS A 55 14.53 0.12 -12.53
CA LYS A 55 15.46 0.73 -11.56
C LYS A 55 15.03 0.57 -10.11
N ALA A 56 13.73 0.66 -9.86
CA ALA A 56 13.16 0.64 -8.53
C ALA A 56 11.65 0.32 -8.56
N PRO A 57 11.11 -0.17 -7.43
CA PRO A 57 9.69 -0.42 -7.27
C PRO A 57 8.84 0.84 -7.32
N VAL A 58 7.57 0.60 -7.61
CA VAL A 58 6.51 1.60 -7.63
C VAL A 58 6.44 2.38 -6.31
N LYS A 59 6.10 3.66 -6.42
CA LYS A 59 5.76 4.51 -5.28
C LYS A 59 4.53 5.32 -5.62
N ILE A 60 3.52 5.30 -4.76
CA ILE A 60 2.27 6.03 -4.91
C ILE A 60 2.11 7.01 -3.75
N VAL A 61 1.81 8.26 -4.07
CA VAL A 61 1.65 9.36 -3.12
C VAL A 61 0.33 10.07 -3.38
N ALA A 62 -0.44 10.29 -2.32
CA ALA A 62 -1.57 11.22 -2.33
C ALA A 62 -1.09 12.60 -1.88
N VAL A 63 -1.42 13.63 -2.64
CA VAL A 63 -1.08 15.03 -2.33
C VAL A 63 -2.37 15.76 -2.02
N GLU A 64 -2.53 16.25 -0.79
CA GLU A 64 -3.74 16.97 -0.39
C GLU A 64 -3.89 18.25 -1.23
N ALA A 65 -5.07 18.47 -1.80
CA ALA A 65 -5.29 19.44 -2.88
C ALA A 65 -5.08 20.91 -2.50
N VAL A 66 -5.11 21.26 -1.21
CA VAL A 66 -5.04 22.65 -0.72
C VAL A 66 -3.74 22.96 0.03
N SER A 67 -3.27 22.09 0.93
CA SER A 67 -2.00 22.29 1.66
C SER A 67 -0.79 21.73 0.91
N GLY A 68 -1.00 20.81 -0.03
CA GLY A 68 0.09 20.11 -0.71
C GLY A 68 0.78 19.07 0.17
N ASP A 69 0.18 18.70 1.31
CA ASP A 69 0.74 17.68 2.20
C ASP A 69 0.77 16.33 1.48
N GLU A 70 1.94 15.69 1.49
CA GLU A 70 2.14 14.40 0.83
C GLU A 70 1.96 13.24 1.82
N ILE A 71 1.19 12.24 1.38
CA ILE A 71 0.96 10.99 2.09
C ILE A 71 1.42 9.86 1.18
N VAL A 72 2.43 9.11 1.62
CA VAL A 72 2.85 7.90 0.91
C VAL A 72 1.76 6.84 1.11
N LEU A 73 1.06 6.47 0.05
CA LEU A 73 0.06 5.40 0.09
C LEU A 73 0.73 4.03 0.03
N PHE A 74 1.75 3.92 -0.83
CA PHE A 74 2.52 2.71 -0.99
C PHE A 74 3.92 3.05 -1.52
N ASP A 75 4.93 2.34 -1.02
CA ASP A 75 6.31 2.43 -1.50
C ASP A 75 6.88 1.02 -1.56
N GLY A 76 6.97 0.45 -2.76
CA GLY A 76 7.44 -0.93 -2.94
C GLY A 76 8.88 -1.16 -2.48
N ALA A 77 9.71 -0.10 -2.38
CA ALA A 77 11.08 -0.21 -1.90
C ALA A 77 11.18 -0.23 -0.36
N GLU A 78 10.12 0.17 0.34
CA GLU A 78 10.03 0.20 1.80
C GLU A 78 9.07 -0.87 2.34
N HIS A 79 7.91 -1.01 1.71
CA HIS A 79 6.80 -1.86 2.15
C HIS A 79 6.68 -3.15 1.32
N GLY A 80 7.26 -3.19 0.12
CA GLY A 80 7.21 -4.34 -0.77
C GLY A 80 8.24 -5.41 -0.44
N TYR A 81 7.94 -6.65 -0.81
CA TYR A 81 8.88 -7.77 -0.68
C TYR A 81 8.76 -8.70 -1.89
N ASN A 82 9.86 -8.87 -2.62
CA ASN A 82 9.96 -9.87 -3.67
C ASN A 82 10.61 -11.14 -3.10
N ALA A 83 9.80 -12.18 -2.85
CA ALA A 83 10.28 -13.40 -2.22
C ALA A 83 11.26 -14.22 -3.08
N MET A 84 11.24 -14.03 -4.40
CA MET A 84 12.13 -14.77 -5.31
C MET A 84 13.54 -14.16 -5.35
N PHE A 85 13.64 -12.83 -5.34
CA PHE A 85 14.91 -12.13 -5.51
C PHE A 85 15.43 -11.48 -4.21
N CYS A 86 14.60 -11.38 -3.17
CA CYS A 86 14.93 -10.77 -1.88
C CYS A 86 15.54 -9.37 -2.05
N ASP A 87 14.98 -8.59 -2.98
CA ASP A 87 15.55 -7.33 -3.43
C ASP A 87 15.77 -6.36 -2.27
N LYS A 88 16.91 -5.66 -2.31
CA LYS A 88 17.24 -4.59 -1.36
C LYS A 88 17.58 -3.33 -2.13
N TYR A 89 16.99 -2.23 -1.71
CA TYR A 89 17.15 -0.93 -2.36
C TYR A 89 18.01 0.00 -1.50
N SER A 90 19.01 0.61 -2.13
CA SER A 90 19.84 1.62 -1.49
C SER A 90 19.04 2.89 -1.18
N GLN A 91 19.51 3.70 -0.22
CA GLN A 91 18.91 5.01 0.07
C GLN A 91 18.82 5.90 -1.18
N ASN A 92 19.85 5.83 -2.03
CA ASN A 92 19.88 6.58 -3.28
C ASN A 92 18.75 6.15 -4.23
N GLN A 93 18.51 4.84 -4.41
CA GLN A 93 17.39 4.34 -5.20
C GLN A 93 16.03 4.71 -4.58
N LYS A 94 15.92 4.70 -3.25
CA LYS A 94 14.68 5.09 -2.57
C LYS A 94 14.35 6.58 -2.76
N GLN A 95 15.37 7.44 -2.76
CA GLN A 95 15.21 8.89 -2.84
C GLN A 95 15.13 9.41 -4.27
N ASN A 96 15.83 8.79 -5.23
CA ASN A 96 15.88 9.22 -6.63
C ASN A 96 14.73 8.64 -7.46
N ARG A 97 13.50 8.90 -7.03
CA ARG A 97 12.26 8.51 -7.71
C ARG A 97 11.40 9.73 -7.93
N THR A 98 11.63 10.40 -9.06
CA THR A 98 10.84 11.56 -9.47
C THR A 98 9.39 11.15 -9.70
N LEU A 99 8.48 11.78 -8.99
CA LEU A 99 7.06 11.51 -9.11
C LEU A 99 6.47 12.24 -10.34
N THR A 100 5.50 11.59 -10.98
CA THR A 100 4.68 12.11 -12.07
C THR A 100 3.24 12.25 -11.59
N ASP A 101 2.55 13.31 -11.99
CA ASP A 101 1.11 13.46 -11.73
C ASP A 101 0.33 12.41 -12.51
N LEU A 102 -0.67 11.79 -11.88
CA LEU A 102 -1.56 10.84 -12.55
C LEU A 102 -2.37 11.53 -13.65
N ASP A 103 -2.99 12.66 -13.28
CA ASP A 103 -3.79 13.53 -14.12
C ASP A 103 -4.11 14.84 -13.36
N GLU A 104 -4.96 15.68 -13.93
CA GLU A 104 -5.40 16.95 -13.35
C GLU A 104 -6.48 16.85 -12.26
N TYR A 105 -7.04 15.66 -12.00
CA TYR A 105 -8.18 15.49 -11.10
C TYR A 105 -7.76 15.29 -9.65
N THR A 106 -8.75 15.49 -8.77
CA THR A 106 -8.65 15.14 -7.35
C THR A 106 -9.58 13.99 -7.02
N TYR A 107 -9.13 13.11 -6.13
CA TYR A 107 -9.78 11.87 -5.81
C TYR A 107 -10.09 11.76 -4.32
N ARG A 108 -11.18 11.08 -4.00
CA ARG A 108 -11.38 10.45 -2.69
C ARG A 108 -10.77 9.06 -2.74
N VAL A 109 -9.90 8.75 -1.78
CA VAL A 109 -9.09 7.53 -1.81
C VAL A 109 -9.56 6.56 -0.72
N PRO A 110 -10.35 5.52 -1.06
CA PRO A 110 -10.57 4.39 -0.17
C PRO A 110 -9.33 3.47 -0.20
N ILE A 111 -8.85 3.08 0.98
CA ILE A 111 -7.76 2.12 1.16
C ILE A 111 -8.35 0.79 1.58
N HIS A 112 -8.06 -0.26 0.81
CA HIS A 112 -8.43 -1.63 1.12
C HIS A 112 -7.15 -2.41 1.47
N LEU A 113 -7.13 -3.01 2.65
CA LEU A 113 -6.07 -3.85 3.14
C LEU A 113 -6.59 -5.27 3.22
N TYR A 114 -5.88 -6.20 2.60
CA TYR A 114 -6.14 -7.62 2.69
C TYR A 114 -4.97 -8.25 3.42
N TYR A 115 -5.23 -8.75 4.63
CA TYR A 115 -4.25 -9.56 5.33
C TYR A 115 -4.40 -10.97 4.77
N ASN A 116 -3.50 -11.33 3.86
CA ASN A 116 -3.49 -12.63 3.21
C ASN A 116 -3.27 -13.75 4.23
N ILE A 117 -4.15 -14.74 4.13
CA ILE A 117 -4.10 -16.10 4.64
C ILE A 117 -3.89 -16.19 6.16
N ASP A 118 -4.96 -16.59 6.83
CA ASP A 118 -4.81 -17.20 8.14
C ASP A 118 -4.09 -18.55 7.93
N TYR A 119 -2.77 -18.52 8.06
CA TYR A 119 -1.94 -19.71 7.89
C TYR A 119 -2.33 -20.82 8.86
N GLU A 120 -3.04 -20.52 9.97
CA GLU A 120 -3.58 -21.58 10.84
C GLU A 120 -4.79 -22.26 10.19
N ASP A 121 -5.69 -21.53 9.55
CA ASP A 121 -6.83 -22.11 8.83
C ASP A 121 -6.39 -22.91 7.59
N GLU A 122 -5.38 -22.45 6.86
CA GLU A 122 -4.88 -23.18 5.68
C GLU A 122 -3.84 -24.26 6.04
N TYR A 123 -3.36 -24.33 7.28
CA TYR A 123 -2.34 -25.31 7.71
C TYR A 123 -2.76 -26.75 7.42
N GLU A 124 -4.04 -27.07 7.66
CA GLU A 124 -4.59 -28.41 7.45
C GLU A 124 -4.56 -28.84 5.98
N ASP A 125 -4.57 -27.89 5.03
CA ASP A 125 -4.50 -28.17 3.59
C ASP A 125 -3.06 -28.45 3.11
N PHE A 126 -2.06 -28.05 3.89
CA PHE A 126 -0.64 -28.19 3.55
C PHE A 126 0.08 -29.34 4.27
N VAL A 127 -0.60 -30.02 5.20
CA VAL A 127 -0.02 -31.12 5.99
C VAL A 127 -0.80 -32.41 5.84
N ASN A 128 -0.10 -33.54 5.88
CA ASN A 128 -0.73 -34.86 5.94
C ASN A 128 -1.37 -35.11 7.32
N SER A 129 -2.03 -36.26 7.50
CA SER A 129 -2.66 -36.66 8.78
C SER A 129 -1.70 -36.75 9.98
N GLU A 130 -0.39 -36.68 9.76
CA GLU A 130 0.64 -36.65 10.81
C GLU A 130 1.22 -35.24 11.05
N GLY A 131 0.66 -34.21 10.40
CA GLY A 131 1.10 -32.82 10.54
C GLY A 131 2.40 -32.50 9.78
N GLN A 132 2.78 -33.32 8.79
CA GLN A 132 3.98 -33.12 7.98
C GLN A 132 3.62 -32.55 6.61
N VAL A 133 4.42 -31.61 6.11
CA VAL A 133 4.33 -31.14 4.73
C VAL A 133 4.78 -32.30 3.80
N PRO A 134 3.97 -32.70 2.80
CA PRO A 134 4.25 -33.87 1.94
C PRO A 134 5.56 -33.79 1.15
#